data_AF-A0A2X2CLF2-F1
#
_entry.id   AF-A0A2X2CLF2-F1
#
_cell.length_a   1.000
_cell.length_b   1.000
_cell.length_c   1.000
_cell.angle_alpha   90.00
_cell.angle_beta   90.00
_cell.angle_gamma   90.00
#
_symmetry.space_group_name_H-M   'P 1'
#
loop_
_entity.id
_entity.type
_entity.pdbx_description
1 polymer ?
#
loop_
_entity_poly.entity_id
_entity_poly.type
_entity_poly.pdbx_seq_one_letter_code
_entity_poly.pdbx_strand_id
1 'polypeptide(L)'
;MISVDIDGYRFQVRAAAVVEHDNHILLHRGVNDSFWALPGGRVEPGENAQATLVREMMEELDEPIVCGELLYLVENFFDYLNQPNHEIGLYFRAQLRSHSTLLDKSRTHNGTEAGTSLEFRWFPRASLHDVDLRPAFLRESLSLSTLNFLHVVQRG
;
A
#
# COMPACT_ATOMS: atom_id res chain seq x y z
N MET A 1 6.08 -1.91 15.11
CA MET A 1 6.32 -2.33 13.72
C MET A 1 7.33 -3.47 13.68
N ILE A 2 7.11 -4.51 12.86
CA ILE A 2 8.07 -5.58 12.58
C ILE A 2 9.05 -5.09 11.50
N SER A 3 10.26 -4.74 11.93
CA SER A 3 11.40 -4.42 11.07
C SER A 3 12.67 -4.80 11.82
N VAL A 4 13.49 -5.68 11.26
CA VAL A 4 14.74 -6.14 11.87
C VAL A 4 15.87 -6.15 10.85
N ASP A 5 17.05 -5.67 11.25
CA ASP A 5 18.24 -5.73 10.41
C ASP A 5 19.01 -7.02 10.75
N ILE A 6 19.15 -7.93 9.77
CA ILE A 6 19.74 -9.26 9.90
C ILE A 6 20.56 -9.61 8.66
N ASP A 7 21.78 -10.13 8.85
CA ASP A 7 22.72 -10.50 7.78
C ASP A 7 22.94 -9.41 6.70
N GLY A 8 22.83 -8.14 7.10
CA GLY A 8 22.96 -6.96 6.22
C GLY A 8 21.66 -6.53 5.51
N TYR A 9 20.58 -7.29 5.64
CA TYR A 9 19.26 -6.97 5.08
C TYR A 9 18.32 -6.40 6.13
N ARG A 10 17.44 -5.49 5.72
CA ARG A 10 16.26 -5.10 6.50
C ARG A 10 15.12 -6.05 6.18
N PHE A 11 14.77 -6.93 7.10
CA PHE A 11 13.61 -7.79 7.00
C PHE A 11 12.37 -7.13 7.64
N GLN A 12 11.25 -7.07 6.92
CA GLN A 12 10.02 -6.45 7.42
C GLN A 12 8.75 -7.16 6.93
N VAL A 13 7.64 -6.98 7.66
CA VAL A 13 6.31 -7.44 7.23
C VAL A 13 5.42 -6.21 7.05
N ARG A 14 4.84 -6.06 5.85
CA ARG A 14 3.98 -4.94 5.46
C ARG A 14 2.56 -5.42 5.19
N ALA A 15 1.58 -4.65 5.60
CA ALA A 15 0.20 -4.78 5.14
C ALA A 15 -0.12 -3.62 4.19
N ALA A 16 -0.83 -3.89 3.09
CA ALA A 16 -1.21 -2.86 2.11
C ALA A 16 -2.68 -2.99 1.69
N ALA A 17 -3.37 -1.85 1.58
CA ALA A 17 -4.78 -1.78 1.23
C ALA A 17 -4.96 -1.50 -0.26
N VAL A 18 -5.56 -2.45 -0.99
CA VAL A 18 -6.04 -2.27 -2.36
C VAL A 18 -7.45 -1.68 -2.30
N VAL A 19 -7.52 -0.35 -2.33
CA VAL A 19 -8.77 0.41 -2.29
C VAL A 19 -9.20 0.77 -3.73
N GLU A 20 -10.28 0.15 -4.20
CA GLU A 20 -10.85 0.34 -5.54
C GLU A 20 -12.17 1.14 -5.48
N HIS A 21 -12.35 2.19 -6.28
CA HIS A 21 -13.63 2.91 -6.40
C HIS A 21 -13.79 3.56 -7.79
N ASP A 22 -14.92 3.34 -8.47
CA ASP A 22 -15.21 3.78 -9.85
C ASP A 22 -14.06 3.56 -10.85
N ASN A 23 -13.47 2.36 -10.90
CA ASN A 23 -12.29 2.03 -11.72
C ASN A 23 -11.06 2.92 -11.45
N HIS A 24 -10.93 3.48 -10.25
CA HIS A 24 -9.70 4.12 -9.78
C HIS A 24 -9.12 3.32 -8.60
N ILE A 25 -7.80 3.41 -8.42
CA ILE A 25 -7.07 2.90 -7.27
C ILE A 25 -6.58 4.08 -6.43
N LEU A 26 -6.76 4.02 -5.10
CA LEU A 26 -6.13 4.97 -4.19
C LEU A 26 -4.67 4.58 -3.97
N LEU A 27 -3.75 5.49 -4.31
CA LEU A 27 -2.31 5.34 -4.06
C LEU A 27 -1.84 6.43 -3.09
N HIS A 28 -0.71 6.18 -2.43
CA HIS A 28 -0.05 7.13 -1.54
C HIS A 28 1.46 7.23 -1.79
N ARG A 29 2.06 8.31 -1.30
CA ARG A 29 3.52 8.48 -1.19
C ARG A 29 3.88 9.52 -0.15
N GLY A 30 5.10 9.49 0.37
CA GLY A 30 5.68 10.66 1.03
C GLY A 30 5.82 11.81 0.03
N VAL A 31 5.60 13.05 0.48
CA VAL A 31 5.67 14.24 -0.40
C VAL A 31 7.04 14.44 -1.07
N ASN A 32 8.08 13.80 -0.53
CA ASN A 32 9.46 13.82 -1.06
C ASN A 32 9.81 12.60 -1.93
N ASP A 33 8.93 11.59 -2.02
CA ASP A 33 9.20 10.35 -2.75
C ASP A 33 8.85 10.50 -4.24
N SER A 34 9.66 9.91 -5.11
CA SER A 34 9.44 9.92 -6.57
C SER A 34 8.44 8.87 -7.05
N PHE A 35 8.17 7.84 -6.24
CA PHE A 35 7.31 6.70 -6.56
C PHE A 35 6.02 6.72 -5.75
N TRP A 36 5.04 5.93 -6.17
CA TRP A 36 3.78 5.70 -5.46
C TRP A 36 3.73 4.27 -4.92
N ALA A 37 2.99 4.07 -3.85
CA ALA A 37 2.70 2.77 -3.26
C ALA A 37 1.20 2.63 -2.95
N LEU A 38 0.78 1.45 -2.50
CA LEU A 38 -0.53 1.26 -1.89
C LEU A 38 -0.52 1.68 -0.41
N PRO A 39 -1.58 2.34 0.10
CA PRO A 39 -1.74 2.72 1.51
C PRO A 39 -1.50 1.58 2.51
N GLY A 40 -1.09 1.93 3.73
CA GLY A 40 -0.82 0.99 4.82
C GLY A 40 0.64 1.02 5.30
N GLY A 41 0.94 0.20 6.30
CA GLY A 41 2.19 0.25 7.07
C GLY A 41 2.77 -1.10 7.46
N ARG A 42 3.73 -1.09 8.40
CA ARG A 42 4.39 -2.31 8.90
C ARG A 42 3.55 -2.96 10.00
N VAL A 43 3.33 -4.26 9.89
CA VAL A 43 2.58 -5.04 10.89
C VAL A 43 3.26 -4.97 12.26
N GLU A 44 2.51 -4.83 13.35
CA GLU A 44 3.06 -4.84 14.70
C GLU A 44 3.25 -6.27 15.27
N PRO A 45 4.22 -6.52 16.17
CA PRO A 45 4.34 -7.80 16.85
C PRO A 45 3.07 -8.15 17.64
N GLY A 46 2.40 -9.26 17.29
CA GLY A 46 1.13 -9.69 17.90
C GLY A 46 -0.13 -9.09 17.24
N GLU A 47 0.03 -8.20 16.27
CA GLU A 47 -1.04 -7.68 15.42
C GLU A 47 -1.20 -8.58 14.18
N ASN A 48 -2.42 -8.65 13.63
CA ASN A 48 -2.65 -9.28 12.32
C ASN A 48 -2.73 -8.20 11.22
N ALA A 49 -2.35 -8.56 10.00
CA ALA A 49 -2.22 -7.60 8.90
C ALA A 49 -3.51 -6.83 8.52
N GLN A 50 -4.70 -7.39 8.77
CA GLN A 50 -5.96 -6.65 8.56
C GLN A 50 -6.20 -5.61 9.66
N ALA A 51 -5.84 -5.92 10.92
CA ALA A 51 -5.87 -4.96 12.02
C ALA A 51 -4.85 -3.84 11.81
N THR A 52 -3.64 -4.16 11.32
CA THR A 52 -2.65 -3.17 10.87
C THR A 52 -3.28 -2.18 9.90
N LEU A 53 -3.93 -2.64 8.84
CA LEU A 53 -4.55 -1.74 7.86
C LEU A 53 -5.66 -0.86 8.43
N VAL A 54 -6.46 -1.37 9.36
CA VAL A 54 -7.49 -0.54 10.04
C VAL A 54 -6.84 0.52 10.93
N ARG A 55 -5.73 0.20 11.61
CA ARG A 55 -4.97 1.16 12.43
C ARG A 55 -4.29 2.23 11.56
N GLU A 56 -3.50 1.82 10.58
CA GLU A 56 -2.73 2.74 9.71
C GLU A 56 -3.66 3.73 8.99
N MET A 57 -4.79 3.28 8.41
CA MET A 57 -5.74 4.18 7.74
C MET A 57 -6.42 5.17 8.69
N MET A 58 -6.60 4.82 9.98
CA MET A 58 -7.06 5.75 11.00
C MET A 58 -5.96 6.73 11.43
N GLU A 59 -4.71 6.27 11.58
CA GLU A 59 -3.58 7.09 12.02
C GLU A 59 -3.12 8.08 10.94
N GLU A 60 -3.06 7.66 9.68
CA GLU A 60 -2.60 8.48 8.55
C GLU A 60 -3.67 9.46 8.05
N LEU A 61 -4.96 9.08 8.11
CA LEU A 61 -6.04 9.73 7.35
C LEU A 61 -7.37 9.95 8.11
N ASP A 62 -7.51 9.48 9.35
CA ASP A 62 -8.77 9.46 10.12
C ASP A 62 -9.93 8.73 9.38
N GLU A 63 -9.60 7.72 8.56
CA GLU A 63 -10.56 7.08 7.65
C GLU A 63 -10.72 5.56 7.90
N PRO A 64 -11.86 5.12 8.47
CA PRO A 64 -12.08 3.71 8.80
C PRO A 64 -12.43 2.87 7.57
N ILE A 65 -11.56 1.92 7.22
CA ILE A 65 -11.79 0.97 6.14
C ILE A 65 -12.44 -0.35 6.60
N VAL A 66 -13.01 -1.08 5.65
CA VAL A 66 -13.38 -2.50 5.79
C VAL A 66 -12.40 -3.34 4.98
N CYS A 67 -11.61 -4.19 5.65
CA CYS A 67 -10.73 -5.15 4.99
C CYS A 67 -11.52 -6.39 4.51
N GLY A 68 -11.32 -6.77 3.26
CA GLY A 68 -11.85 -7.97 2.61
C GLY A 68 -10.79 -9.06 2.47
N GLU A 69 -10.84 -9.82 1.37
CA GLU A 69 -9.91 -10.93 1.14
C GLU A 69 -8.46 -10.50 0.86
N LEU A 70 -7.52 -11.42 1.10
CA LEU A 70 -6.12 -11.29 0.69
C LEU A 70 -6.02 -11.47 -0.84
N LEU A 71 -5.47 -10.46 -1.51
CA LEU A 71 -5.22 -10.46 -2.96
C LEU A 71 -3.79 -10.86 -3.29
N TYR A 72 -2.78 -10.34 -2.56
CA TYR A 72 -1.39 -10.69 -2.85
C TYR A 72 -0.62 -11.07 -1.59
N LEU A 73 0.12 -12.18 -1.68
CA LEU A 73 1.26 -12.49 -0.81
C LEU A 73 2.52 -12.23 -1.62
N VAL A 74 3.37 -11.31 -1.18
CA VAL A 74 4.52 -10.84 -1.96
C VAL A 74 5.81 -11.02 -1.16
N GLU A 75 6.78 -11.72 -1.74
CA GLU A 75 8.18 -11.64 -1.34
C GLU A 75 8.84 -10.55 -2.19
N ASN A 76 9.11 -9.39 -1.59
CA ASN A 76 9.58 -8.19 -2.26
C ASN A 76 11.01 -7.86 -1.84
N PHE A 77 11.95 -7.89 -2.80
CA PHE A 77 13.37 -7.60 -2.57
C PHE A 77 13.76 -6.34 -3.34
N PHE A 78 14.16 -5.29 -2.63
CA PHE A 78 14.44 -3.97 -3.19
C PHE A 78 15.50 -3.20 -2.36
N ASP A 79 16.24 -2.31 -3.01
CA ASP A 79 17.13 -1.36 -2.32
C ASP A 79 16.40 -0.04 -2.03
N TYR A 80 16.51 0.46 -0.80
CA TYR A 80 15.99 1.76 -0.41
C TYR A 80 17.00 2.50 0.46
N LEU A 81 17.38 3.72 0.04
CA LEU A 81 18.41 4.53 0.69
C LEU A 81 19.75 3.78 0.92
N ASN A 82 20.15 2.93 -0.03
CA ASN A 82 21.32 2.03 0.02
C ASN A 82 21.24 0.92 1.11
N GLN A 83 20.06 0.65 1.65
CA GLN A 83 19.78 -0.53 2.46
C GLN A 83 19.02 -1.56 1.61
N PRO A 84 19.52 -2.80 1.43
CA PRO A 84 18.73 -3.87 0.85
C PRO A 84 17.63 -4.30 1.82
N ASN A 85 16.41 -4.41 1.31
CA ASN A 85 15.21 -4.82 2.05
C ASN A 85 14.70 -6.17 1.54
N HIS A 86 14.17 -6.96 2.45
CA HIS A 86 13.38 -8.17 2.19
C HIS A 86 12.05 -8.02 2.92
N GLU A 87 11.00 -7.76 2.16
CA GLU A 87 9.65 -7.53 2.69
C GLU A 87 8.73 -8.70 2.38
N ILE A 88 7.99 -9.16 3.39
CA ILE A 88 6.79 -9.97 3.20
C ILE A 88 5.58 -9.03 3.19
N GLY A 89 5.02 -8.79 2.01
CA GLY A 89 3.88 -7.90 1.80
C GLY A 89 2.56 -8.66 1.71
N LEU A 90 1.58 -8.25 2.51
CA LEU A 90 0.23 -8.82 2.55
C LEU A 90 -0.78 -7.76 2.07
N TYR A 91 -1.33 -7.97 0.88
CA TYR A 91 -2.16 -6.99 0.19
C TYR A 91 -3.62 -7.43 0.22
N PHE A 92 -4.49 -6.65 0.86
CA PHE A 92 -5.91 -6.97 1.02
C PHE A 92 -6.78 -6.07 0.16
N ARG A 93 -7.90 -6.59 -0.35
CA ARG A 93 -8.99 -5.74 -0.82
C ARG A 93 -9.48 -4.91 0.36
N ALA A 94 -9.70 -3.62 0.15
CA ALA A 94 -10.23 -2.73 1.18
C ALA A 94 -11.30 -1.80 0.60
N GLN A 95 -12.29 -1.45 1.42
CA GLN A 95 -13.37 -0.54 1.05
C GLN A 95 -13.46 0.63 2.02
N LEU A 96 -13.59 1.83 1.48
CA LEU A 96 -13.94 3.04 2.22
C LEU A 96 -15.43 3.01 2.60
N ARG A 97 -15.81 3.77 3.62
CA ARG A 97 -17.23 4.01 3.91
C ARG A 97 -17.84 4.93 2.85
N SER A 98 -19.13 4.78 2.58
CA SER A 98 -19.85 5.54 1.53
C SER A 98 -19.89 7.06 1.72
N HIS A 99 -19.51 7.57 2.90
CA HIS A 99 -19.43 8.99 3.23
C HIS A 99 -17.98 9.46 3.46
N SER A 100 -16.99 8.62 3.11
CA SER A 100 -15.57 8.94 3.24
C SER A 100 -15.21 10.16 2.40
N THR A 101 -14.44 11.07 2.99
CA THR A 101 -13.94 12.28 2.35
C THR A 101 -12.96 11.97 1.21
N LEU A 102 -12.25 10.84 1.32
CA LEU A 102 -11.35 10.33 0.30
C LEU A 102 -12.06 10.05 -1.03
N LEU A 103 -13.37 9.83 -1.05
CA LEU A 103 -14.11 9.52 -2.30
C LEU A 103 -14.10 10.66 -3.33
N ASP A 104 -13.74 11.89 -2.93
CA ASP A 104 -13.50 13.00 -3.85
C ASP A 104 -12.19 12.81 -4.63
N LYS A 105 -12.30 12.27 -5.85
CA LYS A 105 -11.18 12.01 -6.75
C LYS A 105 -10.58 13.26 -7.40
N SER A 106 -11.21 14.43 -7.24
CA SER A 106 -10.72 15.69 -7.83
C SER A 106 -9.58 16.34 -7.03
N ARG A 107 -9.32 15.82 -5.81
CA ARG A 107 -8.39 16.40 -4.83
C ARG A 107 -7.23 15.46 -4.53
N THR A 108 -6.12 16.07 -4.13
CA THR A 108 -5.11 15.39 -3.32
C THR A 108 -5.58 15.42 -1.87
N HIS A 109 -5.53 14.27 -1.21
CA HIS A 109 -5.79 14.13 0.21
C HIS A 109 -4.44 14.06 0.93
N ASN A 110 -4.33 14.73 2.08
CA ASN A 110 -3.08 14.78 2.84
C ASN A 110 -3.20 13.89 4.07
N GLY A 111 -2.18 13.10 4.35
CA GLY A 111 -2.05 12.33 5.58
C GLY A 111 -0.72 12.60 6.28
N THR A 112 -0.45 11.92 7.40
CA THR A 112 0.83 12.03 8.11
C THR A 112 1.25 10.70 8.71
N GLU A 113 2.46 10.24 8.41
CA GLU A 113 3.08 9.04 9.00
C GLU A 113 4.30 9.47 9.83
N ALA A 114 4.27 9.29 11.15
CA ALA A 114 5.39 9.57 12.07
C ALA A 114 6.05 10.97 11.91
N GLY A 115 5.29 11.99 11.50
CA GLY A 115 5.76 13.36 11.24
C GLY A 115 6.18 13.63 9.79
N THR A 116 6.16 12.64 8.91
CA THR A 116 6.31 12.79 7.46
C THR A 116 4.95 13.09 6.83
N SER A 117 4.87 14.13 6.00
CA SER A 117 3.65 14.40 5.23
C SER A 117 3.50 13.38 4.09
N LEU A 118 2.31 12.79 4.02
CA LEU A 118 1.91 11.89 2.93
C LEU A 118 0.90 12.60 2.01
N GLU A 119 0.93 12.27 0.73
CA GLU A 119 -0.16 12.59 -0.19
C GLU A 119 -0.81 11.34 -0.78
N PHE A 120 -2.14 11.37 -0.85
CA PHE A 120 -3.00 10.30 -1.35
C PHE A 120 -3.80 10.81 -2.54
N ARG A 121 -3.84 10.02 -3.62
CA ARG A 121 -4.52 10.39 -4.87
C ARG A 121 -5.14 9.16 -5.53
N TRP A 122 -6.23 9.40 -6.25
CA TRP A 122 -6.88 8.40 -7.08
C TRP A 122 -6.27 8.38 -8.47
N PHE A 123 -5.89 7.20 -8.93
CA PHE A 123 -5.38 6.97 -10.27
C PHE A 123 -6.36 6.10 -11.05
N PRO A 124 -6.79 6.52 -12.26
CA PRO A 124 -7.54 5.64 -13.16
C PRO A 124 -6.81 4.33 -13.38
N ARG A 125 -7.52 3.20 -13.28
CA ARG A 125 -6.97 1.85 -13.48
C ARG A 125 -6.19 1.70 -14.80
N ALA A 126 -6.67 2.38 -15.84
CA ALA A 126 -6.06 2.39 -17.17
C ALA A 126 -4.72 3.16 -17.26
N SER A 127 -4.45 4.11 -16.36
CA SER A 127 -3.21 4.91 -16.37
C SER A 127 -2.14 4.40 -15.40
N LEU A 128 -2.37 3.28 -14.69
CA LEU A 128 -1.40 2.72 -13.74
C LEU A 128 -0.07 2.30 -14.39
N HIS A 129 -0.08 2.02 -15.70
CA HIS A 129 1.11 1.72 -16.47
C HIS A 129 2.08 2.91 -16.58
N ASP A 130 1.58 4.16 -16.48
CA ASP A 130 2.36 5.39 -16.56
C ASP A 130 2.85 5.90 -15.18
N VAL A 131 2.38 5.29 -14.09
CA VAL A 131 2.77 5.65 -12.71
C VAL A 131 4.03 4.88 -12.31
N ASP A 132 4.99 5.49 -11.61
CA ASP A 132 6.03 4.70 -10.92
C ASP A 132 5.46 4.08 -9.63
N LEU A 133 4.56 3.10 -9.79
CA LEU A 133 3.96 2.35 -8.69
C LEU A 133 4.88 1.19 -8.28
N ARG A 134 5.16 1.11 -6.97
CA ARG A 134 5.97 0.07 -6.34
C ARG A 134 5.15 -0.73 -5.32
N PRO A 135 5.33 -2.06 -5.23
CA PRO A 135 6.20 -2.90 -6.07
C PRO A 135 5.73 -2.96 -7.54
N ALA A 136 6.67 -3.07 -8.48
CA ALA A 136 6.45 -2.93 -9.92
C ALA A 136 5.36 -3.85 -10.51
N PHE A 137 5.16 -5.05 -9.95
CA PHE A 137 4.12 -5.99 -10.41
C PHE A 137 2.70 -5.43 -10.27
N LEU A 138 2.48 -4.51 -9.33
CA LEU A 138 1.16 -3.92 -9.08
C LEU A 138 0.60 -3.20 -10.31
N ARG A 139 1.44 -2.62 -11.17
CA ARG A 139 0.99 -1.90 -12.38
C ARG A 139 0.20 -2.78 -13.33
N GLU A 140 0.69 -3.99 -13.55
CA GLU A 140 0.03 -4.99 -14.39
C GLU A 140 -1.12 -5.65 -13.62
N SER A 141 -0.86 -6.14 -12.41
CA SER A 141 -1.86 -6.90 -11.65
C SER A 141 -3.10 -6.07 -11.32
N LEU A 142 -2.94 -4.78 -10.97
CA LEU A 142 -4.06 -3.89 -10.71
C LEU A 142 -4.77 -3.40 -11.98
N SER A 143 -4.25 -3.59 -13.19
CA SER A 143 -4.98 -3.20 -14.42
C SER A 143 -6.01 -4.24 -14.88
N LEU A 144 -5.86 -5.53 -14.51
CA LEU A 144 -6.56 -6.74 -14.99
C LEU A 144 -8.11 -6.86 -14.86
N SER A 145 -8.83 -5.81 -14.48
CA SER A 145 -10.26 -5.80 -14.06
C SER A 145 -10.62 -6.69 -12.85
N THR A 146 -10.44 -8.01 -12.89
CA THR A 146 -10.70 -8.91 -11.76
C THR A 146 -9.39 -9.21 -11.02
N LEU A 147 -9.38 -9.01 -9.71
CA LEU A 147 -8.24 -9.35 -8.85
C LEU A 147 -8.49 -10.70 -8.18
N ASN A 148 -7.53 -11.62 -8.30
CA ASN A 148 -7.52 -12.94 -7.67
C ASN A 148 -6.32 -13.05 -6.73
N PHE A 149 -6.33 -14.03 -5.83
CA PHE A 149 -5.16 -14.33 -4.99
C PHE A 149 -3.94 -14.71 -5.86
N LEU A 150 -2.81 -14.03 -5.65
CA LEU A 150 -1.51 -14.39 -6.23
C LEU A 150 -0.42 -14.42 -5.17
N HIS A 151 0.45 -15.42 -5.24
CA HIS A 151 1.78 -15.39 -4.62
C HIS A 151 2.78 -14.82 -5.65
N VAL A 152 3.55 -13.82 -5.24
CA VAL A 152 4.47 -13.07 -6.11
C VAL A 152 5.85 -13.04 -5.46
N VAL A 153 6.90 -13.28 -6.25
CA VAL A 153 8.29 -13.04 -5.85
C VAL A 153 8.85 -11.96 -6.77
N GLN A 154 9.10 -10.77 -6.24
CA GLN A 154 9.64 -9.64 -7.01
C GLN A 154 11.06 -9.28 -6.52
N ARG A 155 11.97 -9.08 -7.46
CA ARG A 155 13.32 -8.55 -7.22
C ARG A 155 13.55 -7.34 -8.12
N GLY A 156 13.89 -6.18 -7.55
CA GLY A 156 14.22 -4.94 -8.29
C GLY A 156 13.76 -3.65 -7.63
#